data_AF-A0A816G2C3-F1
#
_entry.id   AF-A0A816G2C3-F1
#
_cell.length_a   1.000
_cell.length_b   1.000
_cell.length_c   1.000
_cell.angle_alpha   90.00
_cell.angle_beta   90.00
_cell.angle_gamma   90.00
#
_symmetry.space_group_name_H-M   'P 1'
#
loop_
_entity.id
_entity.type
_entity.pdbx_description
1 polymer ?
#
loop_
_entity_poly.entity_id
_entity_poly.type
_entity_poly.pdbx_seq_one_letter_code
_entity_poly.pdbx_strand_id
1 'polypeptide(L)'
;MIVSETVAQHILCFIHNIDQLYAVYIFSDNKIDDERWIQEWWKVKGIYTQIKSICEVLPHAIKQCDQNSISISFIPIDEDVSDKNLDQLDPTFMYTQILKEILFETQYNEQSIKDFTTYCRNINCAAMNTINRFEREYHSNTSIWWYTSENYLYSMLNRALRTLETDAIIKLGFFISDLHKYIKQLHSKQFNVRSSPSFTVYRGQALSKVE
;
A
#
# COMPACT_ATOMS: atom_id res chain seq x y z
N MET A 1 -13.00 8.59 5.02
CA MET A 1 -13.66 9.91 5.06
C MET A 1 -14.13 10.18 6.48
N ILE A 2 -13.88 11.38 7.01
CA ILE A 2 -14.38 11.81 8.33
C ILE A 2 -15.38 12.93 8.08
N VAL A 3 -16.58 12.84 8.65
CA VAL A 3 -17.68 13.80 8.43
C VAL A 3 -18.45 14.07 9.71
N SER A 4 -19.06 15.25 9.81
CA SER A 4 -20.06 15.50 10.85
C SER A 4 -21.32 14.69 10.59
N GLU A 5 -22.04 14.37 11.65
CA GLU A 5 -23.32 13.65 11.57
C GLU A 5 -24.32 14.32 10.63
N THR A 6 -24.51 15.63 10.75
CA THR A 6 -25.43 16.41 9.92
C THR A 6 -25.12 16.28 8.43
N VAL A 7 -23.84 16.28 8.06
CA VAL A 7 -23.42 16.14 6.68
C VAL A 7 -23.59 14.70 6.22
N ALA A 8 -23.22 13.73 7.07
CA ALA A 8 -23.35 12.31 6.79
C ALA A 8 -24.78 11.91 6.42
N GLN A 9 -25.79 12.39 7.16
CA GLN A 9 -27.20 12.14 6.90
C GLN A 9 -27.64 12.57 5.48
N HIS A 10 -27.07 13.66 4.95
CA HIS A 10 -27.42 14.16 3.62
C HIS A 10 -26.66 13.47 2.50
N ILE A 11 -25.41 13.05 2.74
CA ILE A 11 -24.52 12.59 1.67
C ILE A 11 -24.38 11.07 1.58
N LEU A 12 -24.69 10.31 2.64
CA LEU A 12 -24.45 8.86 2.69
C LEU A 12 -25.15 8.11 1.55
N CYS A 13 -26.39 8.49 1.23
CA CYS A 13 -27.15 7.94 0.10
C CYS A 13 -26.46 8.14 -1.25
N PHE A 14 -25.62 9.16 -1.41
CA PHE A 14 -24.92 9.42 -2.67
C PHE A 14 -23.54 8.77 -2.71
N ILE A 15 -22.86 8.67 -1.57
CA ILE A 15 -21.47 8.23 -1.53
C ILE A 15 -21.30 6.73 -1.25
N HIS A 16 -22.34 6.04 -0.78
CA HIS A 16 -22.25 4.61 -0.42
C HIS A 16 -21.82 3.71 -1.59
N ASN A 17 -22.14 4.06 -2.84
CA ASN A 17 -21.78 3.28 -4.02
C ASN A 17 -20.44 3.68 -4.64
N ILE A 18 -19.73 4.68 -4.09
CA ILE A 18 -18.44 5.11 -4.63
C ILE A 18 -17.36 4.09 -4.25
N ASP A 19 -16.82 3.34 -5.20
CA ASP A 19 -15.83 2.28 -4.94
C ASP A 19 -14.54 2.80 -4.30
N GLN A 20 -14.14 4.04 -4.64
CA GLN A 20 -12.97 4.69 -4.03
C GLN A 20 -13.19 5.04 -2.54
N LEU A 21 -14.44 5.02 -2.06
CA LEU A 21 -14.76 5.26 -0.66
C LEU A 21 -14.77 3.94 0.12
N TYR A 22 -13.70 3.71 0.88
CA TYR A 22 -13.54 2.48 1.68
C TYR A 22 -14.23 2.52 3.05
N ALA A 23 -14.20 3.68 3.71
CA ALA A 23 -14.69 3.84 5.08
C ALA A 23 -15.16 5.26 5.36
N VAL A 24 -16.25 5.38 6.11
CA VAL A 24 -16.81 6.64 6.65
C VAL A 24 -16.79 6.59 8.17
N TYR A 25 -16.22 7.61 8.79
CA TYR A 25 -16.19 7.83 10.23
C TYR A 25 -17.02 9.06 10.54
N ILE A 26 -18.05 8.92 11.36
CA ILE A 26 -18.96 10.01 11.70
C ILE A 26 -18.52 10.60 13.04
N PHE A 27 -18.33 11.93 13.08
CA PHE A 27 -18.08 12.68 14.30
C PHE A 27 -19.38 13.38 14.72
N SER A 28 -19.82 13.18 15.96
CA SER A 28 -21.01 13.82 16.52
C SER A 28 -20.73 14.35 17.92
N ASP A 29 -21.07 15.61 18.20
CA ASP A 29 -20.88 16.20 19.52
C ASP A 29 -21.89 15.66 20.57
N ASN A 30 -22.97 15.00 20.13
CA ASN A 30 -24.02 14.48 21.00
C ASN A 30 -24.02 12.95 21.04
N LYS A 31 -24.46 12.37 22.16
CA LYS A 31 -24.79 10.93 22.21
C LYS A 31 -25.98 10.70 21.27
N ILE A 32 -25.79 9.85 20.28
CA ILE A 32 -26.81 9.54 19.29
C ILE A 32 -27.81 8.56 19.93
N ASP A 33 -29.08 8.96 19.98
CA ASP A 33 -30.17 8.13 20.52
C ASP A 33 -30.68 7.09 19.51
N ASP A 34 -30.33 7.21 18.22
CA ASP A 34 -30.82 6.32 17.15
C ASP A 34 -29.73 5.96 16.13
N GLU A 35 -28.89 4.97 16.47
CA GLU A 35 -27.86 4.41 15.57
C GLU A 35 -28.47 3.54 14.43
N ARG A 36 -29.80 3.38 14.38
CA ARG A 36 -30.47 2.43 13.48
C ARG A 36 -30.29 2.76 12.01
N TRP A 37 -30.30 4.04 11.63
CA TRP A 37 -30.15 4.46 10.24
C TRP A 37 -28.75 4.17 9.67
N ILE A 38 -27.77 3.83 10.52
CA ILE A 38 -26.40 3.54 10.12
C ILE A 38 -26.18 2.06 9.82
N GLN A 39 -27.00 1.18 10.39
CA GLN A 39 -26.91 -0.27 10.16
C GLN A 39 -27.11 -0.64 8.68
N GLU A 40 -27.78 0.22 7.92
CA GLU A 40 -28.00 0.07 6.48
C GLU A 40 -26.73 0.38 5.65
N TRP A 41 -25.75 1.11 6.21
CA TRP A 41 -24.57 1.58 5.48
C TRP A 41 -23.28 0.83 5.86
N TRP A 42 -22.94 -0.22 5.11
CA TRP A 42 -21.77 -1.08 5.38
C TRP A 42 -20.39 -0.38 5.33
N LYS A 43 -20.30 0.79 4.65
CA LYS A 43 -19.10 1.63 4.59
C LYS A 43 -18.91 2.50 5.84
N VAL A 44 -19.94 2.69 6.66
CA VAL A 44 -19.81 3.42 7.93
C VAL A 44 -19.13 2.50 8.95
N LYS A 45 -17.98 2.93 9.48
CA LYS A 45 -17.16 2.15 10.41
C LYS A 45 -17.38 2.50 11.88
N GLY A 46 -18.05 3.62 12.14
CA GLY A 46 -18.45 4.00 13.49
C GLY A 46 -18.82 5.46 13.60
N ILE A 47 -19.48 5.77 14.72
CA ILE A 47 -19.78 7.11 15.18
C ILE A 47 -18.92 7.36 16.41
N TYR A 48 -18.32 8.54 16.47
CA TYR A 48 -17.42 8.91 17.55
C TYR A 48 -17.82 10.26 18.10
N THR A 49 -17.93 10.32 19.43
CA THR A 49 -18.17 11.56 20.15
C THR A 49 -16.90 12.30 20.53
N GLN A 50 -15.75 11.64 20.36
CA GLN A 50 -14.43 12.18 20.69
C GLN A 50 -13.50 11.95 19.51
N ILE A 51 -12.85 13.03 19.06
CA ILE A 51 -11.88 12.96 17.95
C ILE A 51 -10.74 11.98 18.29
N LYS A 52 -10.38 11.86 19.57
CA LYS A 52 -9.35 10.93 20.04
C LYS A 52 -9.68 9.48 19.68
N SER A 53 -10.93 9.06 19.82
CA SER A 53 -11.36 7.70 19.47
C SER A 53 -11.27 7.43 17.96
N ILE A 54 -11.50 8.45 17.12
CA ILE A 54 -11.24 8.35 15.67
C ILE A 54 -9.73 8.15 15.45
N CYS A 55 -8.89 8.94 16.11
CA CYS A 55 -7.43 8.84 15.99
C CYS A 55 -6.88 7.48 16.43
N GLU A 56 -7.55 6.77 17.33
CA GLU A 56 -7.17 5.42 17.77
C GLU A 56 -7.52 4.34 16.72
N VAL A 57 -8.63 4.51 15.99
CA VAL A 57 -9.10 3.52 14.99
C VAL A 57 -8.51 3.77 13.61
N LEU A 58 -8.20 5.03 13.27
CA LEU A 58 -7.71 5.42 11.95
C LEU A 58 -6.44 4.68 11.50
N PRO A 59 -5.41 4.47 12.35
CA PRO A 59 -4.20 3.76 11.95
C PRO A 59 -4.48 2.32 11.49
N HIS A 60 -5.38 1.63 12.18
CA HIS A 60 -5.80 0.27 11.82
C HIS A 60 -6.53 0.25 10.48
N ALA A 61 -7.39 1.24 10.25
CA ALA A 61 -8.12 1.37 8.99
C ALA A 61 -7.21 1.66 7.79
N ILE A 62 -6.22 2.53 7.97
CA ILE A 62 -5.21 2.82 6.94
C ILE A 62 -4.41 1.56 6.63
N LYS A 63 -3.92 0.85 7.66
CA LYS A 63 -3.18 -0.41 7.49
C LYS A 63 -4.01 -1.45 6.73
N GLN A 64 -5.28 -1.58 7.09
CA GLN A 64 -6.19 -2.52 6.42
C GLN A 64 -6.47 -2.10 4.97
N CYS A 65 -6.62 -0.81 4.69
CA CYS A 65 -6.77 -0.28 3.33
C CYS A 65 -5.52 -0.56 2.47
N ASP A 66 -4.33 -0.35 3.02
CA ASP A 66 -3.07 -0.64 2.33
C ASP A 66 -2.92 -2.14 2.02
N GLN A 67 -3.28 -3.01 2.98
CA GLN A 67 -3.24 -4.47 2.84
C GLN A 67 -4.30 -5.01 1.88
N ASN A 68 -5.50 -4.41 1.86
CA ASN A 68 -6.63 -4.86 1.05
C ASN A 68 -6.65 -4.25 -0.36
N SER A 69 -5.76 -3.31 -0.67
CA SER A 69 -5.68 -2.73 -2.00
C SER A 69 -5.10 -3.75 -2.99
N ILE A 70 -5.96 -4.32 -3.85
CA ILE A 70 -5.65 -5.42 -4.79
C ILE A 70 -4.82 -4.94 -5.99
N SER A 71 -4.18 -5.95 -6.61
CA SER A 71 -3.09 -6.06 -7.58
C SER A 71 -2.81 -4.93 -8.57
N ILE A 72 -1.50 -4.69 -8.74
CA ILE A 72 -0.92 -4.31 -10.01
C ILE A 72 -1.25 -5.44 -11.01
N SER A 73 -2.12 -5.17 -11.98
CA SER A 73 -2.43 -6.11 -13.05
C SER A 73 -1.91 -5.54 -14.37
N PHE A 74 -1.00 -6.27 -15.01
CA PHE A 74 -0.50 -5.95 -16.36
C PHE A 74 -1.11 -6.86 -17.43
N ILE A 75 -1.87 -7.88 -17.02
CA ILE A 75 -2.47 -8.89 -17.89
C ILE A 75 -3.95 -9.01 -17.50
N PRO A 76 -4.90 -8.82 -18.43
CA PRO A 76 -6.31 -9.03 -18.14
C PRO A 76 -6.55 -10.47 -17.68
N ILE A 77 -7.23 -10.63 -16.54
CA ILE A 77 -7.41 -11.93 -15.86
C ILE A 77 -8.40 -12.85 -16.63
N ASP A 78 -9.18 -12.30 -17.55
CA ASP A 78 -10.41 -12.94 -18.05
C ASP A 78 -10.27 -13.96 -19.19
N GLU A 79 -9.09 -14.28 -19.72
CA GLU A 79 -9.01 -15.24 -20.83
C GLU A 79 -7.76 -16.12 -20.77
N ASP A 80 -7.94 -17.39 -21.18
CA ASP A 80 -6.93 -18.43 -21.28
C ASP A 80 -5.58 -17.89 -21.75
N VAL A 81 -4.62 -17.87 -20.84
CA VAL A 81 -3.26 -17.32 -21.01
C VAL A 81 -2.46 -18.06 -22.11
N SER A 82 -2.99 -19.19 -22.60
CA SER A 82 -2.41 -20.01 -23.66
C SER A 82 -2.40 -19.37 -25.04
N ASP A 83 -3.34 -18.47 -25.36
CA ASP A 83 -3.53 -17.96 -26.73
C ASP A 83 -3.29 -16.44 -26.90
N LYS A 84 -2.89 -15.73 -25.84
CA LYS A 84 -2.62 -14.29 -25.93
C LYS A 84 -1.25 -14.01 -26.53
N ASN A 85 -1.25 -13.35 -27.68
CA ASN A 85 -0.06 -12.83 -28.32
C ASN A 85 0.56 -11.76 -27.41
N LEU A 86 1.76 -11.99 -26.88
CA LEU A 86 2.45 -11.07 -25.95
C LEU A 86 2.70 -9.69 -26.56
N ASP A 87 2.61 -9.58 -27.88
CA ASP A 87 2.66 -8.34 -28.66
C ASP A 87 1.46 -7.41 -28.44
N GLN A 88 0.39 -7.88 -27.76
CA GLN A 88 -0.81 -7.10 -27.43
C GLN A 88 -0.87 -6.66 -25.95
N LEU A 89 0.22 -6.85 -25.19
CA LEU A 89 0.28 -6.37 -23.82
C LEU A 89 0.19 -4.84 -23.76
N ASP A 90 -0.39 -4.35 -22.67
CA ASP A 90 -0.46 -2.91 -22.40
C ASP A 90 0.96 -2.31 -22.45
N PRO A 91 1.20 -1.18 -23.15
CA PRO A 91 2.51 -0.52 -23.20
C PRO A 91 3.11 -0.25 -21.82
N THR A 92 2.27 -0.12 -20.79
CA THR A 92 2.67 -0.01 -19.38
C THR A 92 3.53 -1.19 -18.92
N PHE A 93 3.32 -2.40 -19.46
CA PHE A 93 4.18 -3.54 -19.22
C PHE A 93 5.62 -3.29 -19.71
N MET A 94 5.79 -2.81 -20.95
CA MET A 94 7.11 -2.47 -21.49
C MET A 94 7.77 -1.36 -20.68
N TYR A 95 7.02 -0.30 -20.33
CA TYR A 95 7.56 0.79 -19.50
C TYR A 95 7.98 0.30 -18.11
N THR A 96 7.25 -0.64 -17.53
CA THR A 96 7.59 -1.22 -16.23
C THR A 96 8.83 -2.11 -16.32
N GLN A 97 9.01 -2.86 -17.42
CA GLN A 97 10.23 -3.63 -17.66
C GLN A 97 11.46 -2.73 -17.82
N ILE A 98 11.36 -1.67 -18.63
CA ILE A 98 12.43 -0.70 -18.81
C ILE A 98 12.76 0.00 -17.48
N LEU A 99 11.73 0.44 -16.74
CA LEU A 99 11.92 1.05 -15.42
C LEU A 99 12.64 0.08 -14.48
N LYS A 100 12.22 -1.19 -14.43
CA LYS A 100 12.89 -2.23 -13.66
C LYS A 100 14.36 -2.35 -14.04
N GLU A 101 14.70 -2.41 -15.33
CA GLU A 101 16.09 -2.48 -15.80
C GLU A 101 16.91 -1.27 -15.36
N ILE A 102 16.38 -0.05 -15.57
CA ILE A 102 17.00 1.20 -15.11
C ILE A 102 17.29 1.14 -13.61
N LEU A 103 16.31 0.72 -12.81
CA LEU A 103 16.45 0.62 -11.36
C LEU A 103 17.54 -0.38 -10.94
N PHE A 104 17.77 -1.46 -11.69
CA PHE A 104 18.80 -2.46 -11.39
C PHE A 104 20.19 -2.07 -11.88
N GLU A 105 20.30 -1.34 -12.99
CA GLU A 105 21.57 -0.89 -13.57
C GLU A 105 22.10 0.38 -12.89
N THR A 106 21.20 1.16 -12.28
CA THR A 106 21.58 2.36 -11.53
C THR A 106 22.50 2.01 -10.35
N GLN A 107 23.61 2.73 -10.26
CA GLN A 107 24.49 2.66 -9.09
C GLN A 107 23.97 3.58 -7.99
N TYR A 108 23.63 2.98 -6.85
CA TYR A 108 23.19 3.71 -5.67
C TYR A 108 24.33 3.86 -4.67
N ASN A 109 24.35 4.98 -3.99
CA ASN A 109 25.31 5.30 -2.94
C ASN A 109 24.58 5.91 -1.74
N GLU A 110 25.33 6.31 -0.72
CA GLU A 110 24.76 6.95 0.46
C GLU A 110 23.98 8.24 0.13
N GLN A 111 24.31 8.93 -0.96
CA GLN A 111 23.56 10.10 -1.40
C GLN A 111 22.13 9.72 -1.82
N SER A 112 21.94 8.54 -2.44
CA SER A 112 20.60 8.04 -2.78
C SER A 112 19.71 7.89 -1.54
N ILE A 113 20.29 7.45 -0.41
CA ILE A 113 19.58 7.33 0.87
C ILE A 113 19.19 8.71 1.39
N LYS A 114 20.12 9.68 1.35
CA LYS A 114 19.87 11.07 1.78
C LYS A 114 18.83 11.78 0.92
N ASP A 115 18.87 11.56 -0.38
CA ASP A 115 17.89 12.12 -1.31
C ASP A 115 16.49 11.58 -1.02
N PHE A 116 16.40 10.29 -0.71
CA PHE A 116 15.15 9.65 -0.29
C PHE A 116 14.65 10.15 1.06
N THR A 117 15.52 10.31 2.06
CA THR A 117 15.09 10.81 3.38
C THR A 117 14.66 12.27 3.30
N THR A 118 15.32 13.08 2.46
CA THR A 118 14.91 14.45 2.14
C THR A 118 13.55 14.50 1.45
N TYR A 119 13.32 13.63 0.46
CA TYR A 119 12.01 13.47 -0.17
C TYR A 119 10.92 13.11 0.85
N CYS A 120 11.19 12.17 1.76
CA CYS A 120 10.25 11.78 2.81
C CYS A 120 9.92 12.94 3.77
N ARG A 121 10.92 13.75 4.15
CA ARG A 121 10.72 14.92 5.04
C ARG A 121 9.79 15.95 4.42
N ASN A 122 9.87 16.16 3.10
CA ASN A 122 9.02 17.12 2.39
C ASN A 122 7.56 16.67 2.31
N ILE A 123 7.31 15.36 2.26
CA ILE A 123 5.96 14.81 2.08
C ILE A 123 5.29 14.51 3.41
N ASN A 124 6.03 14.08 4.43
CA ASN A 124 5.45 13.60 5.67
C ASN A 124 6.24 14.06 6.91
N CYS A 125 5.87 15.23 7.41
CA CYS A 125 6.47 15.82 8.61
C CYS A 125 6.26 14.97 9.88
N ALA A 126 5.22 14.13 9.94
CA ALA A 126 4.87 13.35 11.13
C ALA A 126 5.79 12.13 11.37
N ALA A 127 6.55 11.69 10.36
CA ALA A 127 7.39 10.49 10.43
C ALA A 127 8.89 10.79 10.69
N MET A 128 9.24 12.00 11.15
CA MET A 128 10.63 12.47 11.28
C MET A 128 11.55 11.52 12.07
N ASN A 129 11.08 10.97 13.20
CA ASN A 129 11.89 10.05 14.01
C ASN A 129 12.23 8.77 13.25
N THR A 130 11.28 8.20 12.53
CA THR A 130 11.48 6.99 11.72
C THR A 130 12.38 7.27 10.51
N ILE A 131 12.24 8.45 9.88
CA ILE A 131 13.13 8.89 8.79
C ILE A 131 14.58 9.01 9.29
N ASN A 132 14.79 9.66 10.44
CA ASN A 132 16.13 9.83 11.02
C ASN A 132 16.74 8.49 11.45
N ARG A 133 15.92 7.56 11.98
CA ARG A 133 16.37 6.20 12.27
C ARG A 133 16.76 5.46 10.99
N PHE A 134 15.94 5.55 9.95
CA PHE A 134 16.22 4.95 8.65
C PHE A 134 17.55 5.45 8.08
N GLU A 135 17.77 6.77 8.05
CA GLU A 135 19.00 7.34 7.51
C GLU A 135 20.27 6.86 8.23
N ARG A 136 20.18 6.58 9.54
CA ARG A 136 21.31 6.14 10.37
C ARG A 136 21.55 4.63 10.36
N GLU A 137 20.48 3.85 10.33
CA GLU A 137 20.52 2.40 10.59
C GLU A 137 20.25 1.55 9.33
N TYR A 138 19.88 2.18 8.21
CA TYR A 138 19.62 1.46 6.97
C TYR A 138 20.91 0.90 6.36
N HIS A 139 20.87 -0.40 6.09
CA HIS A 139 21.86 -1.14 5.31
C HIS A 139 21.16 -2.07 4.32
N SER A 140 21.82 -2.41 3.21
CA SER A 140 21.25 -3.23 2.14
C SER A 140 20.73 -4.60 2.62
N ASN A 141 21.40 -5.20 3.61
CA ASN A 141 21.01 -6.46 4.26
C ASN A 141 19.87 -6.33 5.29
N THR A 142 19.39 -5.11 5.57
CA THR A 142 18.23 -4.84 6.45
C THR A 142 16.97 -4.47 5.67
N SER A 143 17.03 -4.45 4.33
CA SER A 143 15.94 -4.05 3.44
C SER A 143 14.62 -4.77 3.73
N ILE A 144 14.65 -6.09 3.93
CA ILE A 144 13.46 -6.88 4.29
C ILE A 144 12.89 -6.45 5.64
N TRP A 145 13.74 -6.26 6.65
CA TRP A 145 13.27 -5.82 7.98
C TRP A 145 12.57 -4.46 7.88
N TRP A 146 13.13 -3.51 7.14
CA TRP A 146 12.52 -2.20 6.92
C TRP A 146 11.21 -2.29 6.12
N TYR A 147 11.11 -3.23 5.17
CA TYR A 147 9.90 -3.50 4.41
C TYR A 147 8.80 -4.14 5.26
N THR A 148 9.13 -5.00 6.21
CA THR A 148 8.15 -5.70 7.06
C THR A 148 7.85 -5.00 8.39
N SER A 149 8.68 -4.04 8.78
CA SER A 149 8.49 -3.27 10.01
C SER A 149 7.23 -2.41 9.94
N GLU A 150 6.67 -2.08 11.11
CA GLU A 150 5.52 -1.17 11.25
C GLU A 150 5.93 0.30 11.01
N ASN A 151 6.39 0.58 9.79
CA ASN A 151 6.85 1.88 9.34
C ASN A 151 6.10 2.26 8.05
N TYR A 152 6.14 3.53 7.67
CA TYR A 152 5.50 4.03 6.45
C TYR A 152 6.13 3.52 5.14
N LEU A 153 7.28 2.83 5.19
CA LEU A 153 8.01 2.37 4.00
C LEU A 153 7.25 1.31 3.22
N TYR A 154 6.61 0.37 3.91
CA TYR A 154 5.80 -0.67 3.27
C TYR A 154 4.68 -0.05 2.45
N SER A 155 3.91 0.86 3.06
CA SER A 155 2.76 1.49 2.41
C SER A 155 3.20 2.44 1.30
N MET A 156 4.25 3.24 1.53
CA MET A 156 4.82 4.14 0.52
C MET A 156 5.30 3.37 -0.72
N LEU A 157 6.09 2.32 -0.54
CA LEU A 157 6.62 1.53 -1.66
C LEU A 157 5.48 0.84 -2.43
N ASN A 158 4.59 0.13 -1.73
CA ASN A 158 3.50 -0.59 -2.39
C ASN A 158 2.51 0.35 -3.08
N ARG A 159 2.24 1.52 -2.51
CA ARG A 159 1.45 2.55 -3.17
C ARG A 159 2.13 3.05 -4.43
N ALA A 160 3.40 3.45 -4.34
CA ALA A 160 4.14 3.97 -5.48
C ALA A 160 4.20 2.98 -6.65
N LEU A 161 4.42 1.69 -6.36
CA LEU A 161 4.38 0.64 -7.38
C LEU A 161 2.98 0.44 -7.96
N ARG A 162 1.92 0.58 -7.15
CA ARG A 162 0.52 0.44 -7.60
C ARG A 162 0.04 1.59 -8.47
N THR A 163 0.45 2.81 -8.14
CA THR A 163 0.07 4.04 -8.85
C THR A 163 1.08 4.45 -9.92
N LEU A 164 2.20 3.72 -10.04
CA LEU A 164 3.32 4.04 -10.92
C LEU A 164 3.87 5.47 -10.71
N GLU A 165 3.87 5.95 -9.45
CA GLU A 165 4.44 7.23 -9.05
C GLU A 165 5.96 7.22 -9.31
N THR A 166 6.37 7.66 -10.50
CA THR A 166 7.73 7.45 -11.02
C THR A 166 8.78 8.16 -10.16
N ASP A 167 8.50 9.38 -9.70
CA ASP A 167 9.38 10.12 -8.79
C ASP A 167 9.64 9.34 -7.50
N ALA A 168 8.59 8.80 -6.89
CA ALA A 168 8.69 8.00 -5.68
C ALA A 168 9.47 6.70 -5.94
N ILE A 169 9.19 6.02 -7.05
CA ILE A 169 9.88 4.77 -7.45
C ILE A 169 11.38 5.03 -7.66
N ILE A 170 11.77 6.10 -8.36
CA ILE A 170 13.17 6.45 -8.59
C ILE A 170 13.87 6.75 -7.26
N LYS A 171 13.24 7.52 -6.36
CA LYS A 171 13.80 7.80 -5.03
C LYS A 171 13.93 6.54 -4.16
N LEU A 172 13.03 5.57 -4.34
CA LEU A 172 13.07 4.26 -3.69
C LEU A 172 13.95 3.24 -4.43
N GLY A 173 14.61 3.62 -5.53
CA GLY A 173 15.31 2.68 -6.41
C GLY A 173 16.36 1.83 -5.70
N PHE A 174 17.18 2.46 -4.83
CA PHE A 174 18.18 1.74 -4.02
C PHE A 174 17.51 0.67 -3.14
N PHE A 175 16.41 1.05 -2.50
CA PHE A 175 15.66 0.19 -1.59
C PHE A 175 15.01 -0.98 -2.34
N ILE A 176 14.43 -0.73 -3.51
CA ILE A 176 13.84 -1.74 -4.39
C ILE A 176 14.92 -2.74 -4.85
N SER A 177 16.08 -2.24 -5.31
CA SER A 177 17.22 -3.07 -5.72
C SER A 177 17.67 -3.98 -4.57
N ASP A 178 17.88 -3.41 -3.38
CA ASP A 178 18.37 -4.15 -2.22
C ASP A 178 17.35 -5.17 -1.71
N LEU A 179 16.06 -4.80 -1.70
CA LEU A 179 14.97 -5.69 -1.34
C LEU A 179 14.89 -6.87 -2.31
N HIS A 180 14.96 -6.62 -3.63
CA HIS A 180 14.97 -7.69 -4.62
C HIS A 180 16.17 -8.62 -4.47
N LYS A 181 17.38 -8.07 -4.32
CA LYS A 181 18.60 -8.85 -4.12
C LYS A 181 18.47 -9.75 -2.88
N TYR A 182 17.94 -9.22 -1.79
CA TYR A 182 17.82 -9.98 -0.56
C TYR A 182 16.72 -11.05 -0.64
N ILE A 183 15.57 -10.75 -1.25
CA ILE A 183 14.52 -11.75 -1.53
C ILE A 183 15.07 -12.87 -2.40
N LYS A 184 15.83 -12.56 -3.46
CA LYS A 184 16.44 -13.56 -4.33
C LYS A 184 17.39 -14.47 -3.56
N GLN A 185 18.20 -13.91 -2.66
CA GLN A 185 19.08 -14.71 -1.79
C GLN A 185 18.29 -15.64 -0.86
N LEU A 186 17.23 -15.16 -0.21
CA LEU A 186 16.39 -15.99 0.66
C LEU A 186 15.67 -17.08 -0.12
N HIS A 187 15.14 -16.74 -1.30
CA HIS A 187 14.53 -17.70 -2.22
C HIS A 187 15.51 -18.80 -2.60
N SER A 188 16.72 -18.47 -3.04
CA SER A 188 17.76 -19.46 -3.35
C SER A 188 18.10 -20.34 -2.14
N LYS A 189 18.21 -19.78 -0.94
CA LYS A 189 18.44 -20.56 0.30
C LYS A 189 17.30 -21.53 0.60
N GLN A 190 16.05 -21.10 0.42
CA GLN A 190 14.88 -21.92 0.68
C GLN A 190 14.72 -23.06 -0.33
N PHE A 191 15.00 -22.82 -1.62
CA PHE A 191 14.87 -23.82 -2.68
C PHE A 191 16.06 -24.76 -2.78
N ASN A 192 17.28 -24.32 -2.48
CA ASN A 192 18.43 -25.23 -2.44
C ASN A 192 18.29 -26.31 -1.35
N VAL A 193 17.45 -26.09 -0.34
CA VAL A 193 17.20 -27.02 0.77
C VAL A 193 15.95 -27.89 0.53
N ARG A 194 15.03 -27.48 -0.37
CA ARG A 194 13.78 -28.20 -0.64
C ARG A 194 13.84 -28.95 -1.96
N SER A 195 13.50 -30.23 -1.94
CA SER A 195 13.41 -31.06 -3.15
C SER A 195 12.23 -30.73 -4.06
N SER A 196 11.25 -29.95 -3.58
CA SER A 196 10.04 -29.61 -4.34
C SER A 196 10.15 -28.23 -5.01
N PRO A 197 9.84 -28.12 -6.32
CA PRO A 197 9.97 -26.89 -7.09
C PRO A 197 8.89 -25.83 -6.81
N SER A 198 7.89 -26.14 -5.98
CA SER A 198 6.80 -25.23 -5.65
C SER A 198 6.39 -25.31 -4.17
N PHE A 199 5.86 -24.22 -3.62
CA PHE A 199 5.23 -24.21 -2.31
C PHE A 199 3.98 -23.32 -2.33
N THR A 200 2.94 -23.76 -1.64
CA THR A 200 1.67 -23.04 -1.53
C THR A 200 1.75 -22.02 -0.39
N VAL A 201 1.26 -20.81 -0.64
CA VAL A 201 1.09 -19.75 0.36
C VAL A 201 -0.37 -19.29 0.36
N TYR A 202 -0.82 -18.77 1.50
CA TYR A 202 -2.16 -18.23 1.66
C TYR A 202 -2.06 -16.75 2.01
N ARG A 203 -2.88 -15.91 1.35
CA ARG A 203 -3.06 -14.50 1.71
C ARG A 203 -4.54 -14.21 1.89
N GLY A 204 -4.89 -13.49 2.96
CA GLY A 204 -6.23 -12.95 3.11
C GLY A 204 -6.41 -11.76 2.17
N GLN A 205 -7.54 -11.67 1.49
CA GLN A 205 -7.90 -10.55 0.61
C GLN A 205 -9.36 -10.21 0.88
N ALA A 206 -9.63 -8.96 1.26
CA ALA A 206 -11.00 -8.50 1.39
C ALA A 206 -11.63 -8.38 0.01
N LEU A 207 -12.74 -9.07 -0.21
CA LEU A 207 -13.57 -8.93 -1.40
C LEU A 207 -14.65 -7.90 -1.11
N SER A 208 -14.79 -6.90 -1.97
CA SER A 208 -15.99 -6.07 -2.00
C SER A 208 -17.14 -6.95 -2.49
N LYS A 209 -18.30 -6.89 -1.82
CA LYS A 209 -19.55 -7.43 -2.39
C LYS A 209 -19.94 -6.51 -3.54
N VAL A 210 -19.37 -6.76 -4.71
CA VAL A 210 -19.95 -6.28 -5.97
C VAL A 210 -20.79 -7.45 -6.47
N GLU A 211 -22.08 -7.41 -6.17
CA GLU A 211 -23.14 -8.12 -6.89
C GLU A 211 -23.96 -7.09 -7.67
#